data_AF-A0A1H2N3I6-F1
#
_entry.id   AF-A0A1H2N3I6-F1
#
_cell.length_a   1.000
_cell.length_b   1.000
_cell.length_c   1.000
_cell.angle_alpha   90.00
_cell.angle_beta   90.00
_cell.angle_gamma   90.00
#
_symmetry.space_group_name_H-M   'P 1'
#
loop_
_entity.id
_entity.type
_entity.pdbx_description
1 polymer ?
#
loop_
_entity_poly.entity_id
_entity_poly.type
_entity_poly.pdbx_seq_one_letter_code
_entity_poly.pdbx_strand_id
1 'polypeptide(L)'
;MSQNESLDQDPVFQLKGSMLAITVLELARNDLDALDRQLAAKVALAPNFFNNAPLVLALDKLPAGQGAVDLPGLMRVCRQHGLRTLAIRASRIEDIAAAIAIELPVLPPSGARERALDPVEGEIKKKTEKPPEPTIKPTKIITSPVRGGQQIYAQGGDLVVIAPVSPGAELLADGNIHVYSPMRGRALAGIKGDTKARIFCQQLTAELVSIAGQYKVSEDLRRDPLWGAGVQVNLSGDVLNIIRL
;
A
#
# COMPACT_ATOMS: atom_id res chain seq x y z
N MET A 1 -42.73 -29.53 26.02
CA MET A 1 -42.88 -28.27 25.26
C MET A 1 -41.52 -27.89 24.74
N SER A 2 -41.44 -27.66 23.44
CA SER A 2 -40.23 -27.54 22.63
C SER A 2 -39.26 -26.47 23.12
N GLN A 3 -37.99 -26.83 23.24
CA GLN A 3 -36.89 -25.88 23.22
C GLN A 3 -36.65 -25.50 21.76
N ASN A 4 -36.83 -24.22 21.44
CA ASN A 4 -36.52 -23.65 20.13
C ASN A 4 -35.04 -23.85 19.79
N GLU A 5 -34.76 -24.73 18.84
CA GLU A 5 -33.50 -24.73 18.09
C GLU A 5 -33.40 -23.41 17.32
N SER A 6 -32.37 -22.63 17.63
CA SER A 6 -32.05 -21.40 16.88
C SER A 6 -31.40 -21.81 15.56
N LEU A 7 -32.21 -21.91 14.50
CA LEU A 7 -31.88 -22.37 13.14
C LEU A 7 -31.03 -21.37 12.30
N ASP A 8 -30.39 -20.37 12.91
CA ASP A 8 -29.72 -19.28 12.18
C ASP A 8 -28.31 -19.01 12.73
N GLN A 9 -27.52 -20.07 12.92
CA GLN A 9 -26.14 -19.98 13.42
C GLN A 9 -25.07 -20.03 12.30
N ASP A 10 -25.46 -20.18 11.03
CA ASP A 10 -24.52 -20.21 9.92
C ASP A 10 -24.23 -18.78 9.42
N PRO A 11 -22.96 -18.34 9.39
CA PRO A 11 -22.62 -17.00 8.92
C PRO A 11 -22.84 -16.87 7.39
N VAL A 12 -23.78 -16.02 6.98
CA VAL A 12 -24.15 -15.78 5.56
C VAL A 12 -23.17 -14.86 4.83
N PHE A 13 -22.35 -14.09 5.55
CA PHE A 13 -21.37 -13.19 4.94
C PHE A 13 -20.07 -13.12 5.75
N GLN A 14 -18.99 -12.77 5.08
CA GLN A 14 -17.71 -12.43 5.69
C GLN A 14 -17.10 -11.26 4.93
N LEU A 15 -16.76 -10.19 5.65
CA LEU A 15 -16.03 -9.07 5.07
C LEU A 15 -14.53 -9.34 5.23
N LYS A 16 -13.81 -9.36 4.10
CA LYS A 16 -12.35 -9.46 4.07
C LYS A 16 -11.78 -8.33 3.22
N GLY A 17 -10.84 -7.59 3.79
CA GLY A 17 -9.97 -6.73 3.00
C GLY A 17 -8.93 -7.58 2.29
N SER A 18 -8.69 -7.32 1.00
CA SER A 18 -7.58 -7.90 0.24
C SER A 18 -7.03 -6.86 -0.73
N MET A 19 -5.74 -6.94 -1.02
CA MET A 19 -5.13 -6.09 -2.05
C MET A 19 -5.43 -6.68 -3.42
N LEU A 20 -6.10 -5.90 -4.27
CA LEU A 20 -6.41 -6.26 -5.64
C LEU A 20 -5.58 -5.41 -6.59
N ALA A 21 -4.92 -6.04 -7.56
CA ALA A 21 -4.28 -5.33 -8.65
C ALA A 21 -5.35 -4.80 -9.61
N ILE A 22 -5.51 -3.48 -9.65
CA ILE A 22 -6.47 -2.79 -10.53
C ILE A 22 -5.69 -1.83 -11.44
N THR A 23 -6.06 -1.79 -12.72
CA THR A 23 -5.46 -0.87 -13.69
C THR A 23 -5.85 0.56 -13.35
N VAL A 24 -4.90 1.49 -13.39
CA VAL A 24 -5.15 2.92 -13.23
C VAL A 24 -4.85 3.62 -14.55
N LEU A 25 -5.82 4.35 -15.10
CA LEU A 25 -5.65 5.20 -16.28
C LEU A 25 -5.53 6.64 -15.82
N GLU A 26 -4.33 7.20 -15.90
CA GLU A 26 -4.09 8.61 -15.62
C GLU A 26 -4.44 9.46 -16.85
N LEU A 27 -5.44 10.34 -16.71
CA LEU A 27 -5.87 11.21 -17.79
C LEU A 27 -4.93 12.41 -17.90
N ALA A 28 -4.13 12.43 -18.98
CA ALA A 28 -3.16 13.50 -19.21
C ALA A 28 -3.78 14.76 -19.85
N ARG A 29 -4.85 14.60 -20.64
CA ARG A 29 -5.55 15.68 -21.36
C ARG A 29 -7.04 15.36 -21.44
N ASN A 30 -7.88 16.40 -21.44
CA ASN A 30 -9.33 16.27 -21.57
C ASN A 30 -9.72 16.25 -23.06
N ASP A 31 -9.38 15.15 -23.74
CA ASP A 31 -9.62 14.95 -25.18
C ASP A 31 -10.12 13.52 -25.42
N LEU A 32 -11.43 13.39 -25.67
CA LEU A 32 -12.09 12.10 -25.87
C LEU A 32 -11.68 11.41 -27.17
N ASP A 33 -11.50 12.15 -28.25
CA ASP A 33 -11.15 11.60 -29.57
C ASP A 33 -9.70 11.11 -29.60
N ALA A 34 -8.80 11.80 -28.92
CA ALA A 34 -7.44 11.32 -28.73
C ALA A 34 -7.38 10.10 -27.82
N LEU A 35 -8.19 10.07 -26.74
CA LEU A 35 -8.27 8.92 -25.84
C LEU A 35 -8.75 7.67 -26.59
N ASP A 36 -9.83 7.79 -27.37
CA ASP A 36 -10.40 6.68 -28.15
C ASP A 36 -9.37 6.06 -29.10
N ARG A 37 -8.71 6.90 -29.92
CA ARG A 37 -7.67 6.44 -30.85
C ARG A 37 -6.49 5.78 -30.15
N GLN A 38 -6.03 6.34 -29.03
CA GLN A 38 -4.88 5.80 -28.30
C GLN A 38 -5.22 4.48 -27.59
N LEU A 39 -6.41 4.37 -27.01
CA LEU A 39 -6.88 3.11 -26.44
C LEU A 39 -7.02 2.04 -27.51
N ALA A 40 -7.61 2.35 -28.67
CA ALA A 40 -7.71 1.42 -29.79
C ALA A 40 -6.34 0.84 -30.19
N ALA A 41 -5.32 1.70 -30.29
CA ALA A 41 -3.96 1.27 -30.59
C ALA A 41 -3.36 0.36 -29.50
N LYS A 42 -3.63 0.64 -28.22
CA LYS A 42 -3.17 -0.20 -27.10
C LYS A 42 -3.90 -1.54 -27.03
N VAL A 43 -5.20 -1.56 -27.29
CA VAL A 43 -6.01 -2.79 -27.38
C VAL A 43 -5.49 -3.69 -28.49
N ALA A 44 -5.16 -3.14 -29.66
CA ALA A 44 -4.61 -3.91 -30.76
C ALA A 44 -3.29 -4.63 -30.41
N LEU A 45 -2.47 -4.03 -29.55
CA LEU A 45 -1.22 -4.62 -29.07
C LEU A 45 -1.41 -5.70 -28.00
N ALA A 46 -2.46 -5.59 -27.18
CA ALA A 46 -2.66 -6.45 -26.01
C ALA A 46 -4.15 -6.75 -25.73
N PRO A 47 -4.89 -7.40 -26.65
CA PRO A 47 -6.35 -7.51 -26.56
C PRO A 47 -6.82 -8.22 -25.27
N ASN A 48 -6.08 -9.22 -24.81
CA ASN A 48 -6.40 -9.96 -23.58
C ASN A 48 -6.27 -9.10 -22.31
N PHE A 49 -5.38 -8.10 -22.30
CA PHE A 49 -5.23 -7.21 -21.16
C PHE A 49 -6.47 -6.33 -20.97
N PHE A 50 -7.14 -5.97 -22.06
CA PHE A 50 -8.30 -5.07 -22.04
C PHE A 50 -9.64 -5.81 -21.94
N ASN A 51 -9.65 -7.14 -21.88
CA ASN A 51 -10.89 -7.92 -21.84
C ASN A 51 -11.58 -7.81 -20.47
N ASN A 52 -12.61 -6.96 -20.37
CA ASN A 52 -13.38 -6.72 -19.15
C ASN A 52 -12.50 -6.28 -17.96
N ALA A 53 -11.43 -5.55 -18.24
CA ALA A 53 -10.41 -5.24 -17.25
C ALA A 53 -10.89 -4.12 -16.29
N PRO A 54 -10.76 -4.32 -14.96
CA PRO A 54 -11.17 -3.32 -13.99
C PRO A 54 -10.26 -2.09 -14.05
N LEU A 55 -10.87 -0.91 -13.99
CA LEU A 55 -10.20 0.36 -14.18
C LEU A 55 -10.56 1.38 -13.08
N VAL A 56 -9.54 2.06 -12.56
CA VAL A 56 -9.68 3.34 -11.85
C VAL A 56 -9.27 4.47 -12.79
N LEU A 57 -10.17 5.42 -13.02
CA LEU A 57 -9.89 6.59 -13.86
C LEU A 57 -9.33 7.73 -13.01
N ALA A 58 -8.07 8.09 -13.22
CA ALA A 58 -7.36 9.08 -12.42
C ALA A 58 -7.34 10.47 -13.10
N LEU A 59 -8.05 11.40 -12.48
CA LEU A 59 -8.20 12.81 -12.87
C LEU A 59 -7.39 13.76 -11.96
N ASP A 60 -6.86 13.26 -10.85
CA ASP A 60 -6.12 14.02 -9.85
C ASP A 60 -4.81 14.65 -10.35
N LYS A 61 -4.27 14.13 -11.46
CA LYS A 61 -3.09 14.68 -12.17
C LYS A 61 -3.42 15.42 -13.46
N LEU A 62 -4.70 15.58 -13.80
CA LEU A 62 -5.12 16.32 -14.99
C LEU A 62 -4.66 17.79 -14.85
N PRO A 63 -3.90 18.36 -15.81
CA PRO A 63 -3.41 19.73 -15.71
C PRO A 63 -4.55 20.74 -15.53
N ALA A 64 -4.27 21.82 -14.80
CA ALA A 64 -5.21 22.94 -14.69
C ALA A 64 -5.50 23.55 -16.08
N GLY A 65 -6.72 24.07 -16.26
CA GLY A 65 -7.15 24.70 -17.52
C GLY A 65 -7.68 23.73 -18.58
N GLN A 66 -7.85 22.45 -18.27
CA GLN A 66 -8.45 21.44 -19.17
C GLN A 66 -9.99 21.52 -19.26
N GLY A 67 -10.62 22.46 -18.55
CA GLY A 67 -12.07 22.64 -18.53
C GLY A 67 -12.82 21.56 -17.75
N ALA A 68 -14.13 21.49 -17.99
CA ALA A 68 -15.01 20.49 -17.39
C ALA A 68 -14.83 19.14 -18.08
N VAL A 69 -14.72 18.08 -17.29
CA VAL A 69 -14.53 16.70 -17.79
C VAL A 69 -15.88 16.06 -18.08
N ASP A 70 -16.06 15.53 -19.30
CA ASP A 70 -17.20 14.68 -19.64
C ASP A 70 -16.97 13.26 -19.10
N LEU A 71 -17.31 13.06 -17.82
CA LEU A 71 -17.10 11.79 -17.14
C LEU A 71 -17.92 10.63 -17.76
N PRO A 72 -19.22 10.80 -18.10
CA PRO A 72 -19.96 9.79 -18.86
C PRO A 72 -19.32 9.45 -20.20
N GLY A 73 -18.81 10.46 -20.93
CA GLY A 73 -18.06 10.28 -22.17
C GLY A 73 -16.81 9.43 -21.98
N LEU A 74 -15.99 9.75 -20.99
CA LEU A 74 -14.78 8.98 -20.66
C LEU A 74 -15.08 7.52 -20.34
N MET A 75 -16.10 7.28 -19.50
CA MET A 75 -16.52 5.91 -19.14
C MET A 75 -17.00 5.12 -20.36
N ARG A 76 -17.72 5.78 -21.28
CA ARG A 76 -18.19 5.15 -22.53
C ARG A 76 -17.03 4.75 -23.42
N VAL A 77 -16.05 5.64 -23.63
CA VAL A 77 -14.85 5.34 -24.43
C VAL A 77 -14.07 4.19 -23.81
N CYS A 78 -13.80 4.24 -22.51
CA CYS A 78 -13.12 3.15 -21.79
C CYS A 78 -13.85 1.81 -21.97
N ARG A 79 -15.18 1.82 -21.84
CA ARG A 79 -16.03 0.63 -22.00
C ARG A 79 -15.98 0.02 -23.39
N GLN A 80 -15.97 0.85 -24.43
CA GLN A 80 -15.85 0.40 -25.83
C GLN A 80 -14.55 -0.37 -26.07
N HIS A 81 -13.49 0.00 -25.36
CA HIS A 81 -12.19 -0.66 -25.38
C HIS A 81 -12.04 -1.77 -24.33
N GLY A 82 -13.14 -2.25 -23.74
CA GLY A 82 -13.15 -3.37 -22.79
C GLY A 82 -12.78 -3.04 -21.34
N LEU A 83 -12.51 -1.78 -21.02
CA LEU A 83 -12.21 -1.34 -19.65
C LEU A 83 -13.49 -1.06 -18.87
N ARG A 84 -13.56 -1.53 -17.62
CA ARG A 84 -14.69 -1.30 -16.70
C ARG A 84 -14.28 -0.33 -15.61
N THR A 85 -14.71 0.93 -15.75
CA THR A 85 -14.49 1.94 -14.72
C THR A 85 -15.22 1.57 -13.43
N LEU A 86 -14.47 1.29 -12.38
CA LEU A 86 -14.98 0.95 -11.05
C LEU A 86 -15.12 2.19 -10.17
N ALA A 87 -14.20 3.14 -10.32
CA ALA A 87 -14.13 4.36 -9.53
C ALA A 87 -13.32 5.43 -10.25
N ILE A 88 -13.44 6.68 -9.81
CA ILE A 88 -12.53 7.75 -10.20
C ILE A 88 -11.61 8.12 -9.06
N ARG A 89 -10.51 8.78 -9.42
CA ARG A 89 -9.63 9.46 -8.48
C ARG A 89 -9.59 10.93 -8.86
N ALA A 90 -10.03 11.81 -7.98
CA ALA A 90 -10.15 13.23 -8.29
C ALA A 90 -9.82 14.10 -7.08
N SER A 91 -9.35 15.32 -7.38
CA SER A 91 -9.07 16.37 -6.40
C SER A 91 -9.91 17.63 -6.63
N ARG A 92 -10.40 17.85 -7.86
CA ARG A 92 -11.25 18.99 -8.21
C ARG A 92 -12.68 18.74 -7.74
N ILE A 93 -13.28 19.75 -7.12
CA ILE A 93 -14.66 19.71 -6.61
C ILE A 93 -15.66 19.39 -7.73
N GLU A 94 -15.45 19.95 -8.93
CA GLU A 94 -16.28 19.72 -10.11
C GLU A 94 -16.30 18.24 -10.52
N ASP A 95 -15.13 17.60 -10.58
CA ASP A 95 -15.01 16.19 -10.98
C ASP A 95 -15.60 15.25 -9.92
N ILE A 96 -15.43 15.59 -8.64
CA ILE A 96 -16.04 14.88 -7.50
C ILE A 96 -17.57 14.98 -7.57
N ALA A 97 -18.10 16.19 -7.80
CA ALA A 97 -19.54 16.41 -7.93
C ALA A 97 -20.13 15.66 -9.13
N ALA A 98 -19.43 15.65 -10.26
CA ALA A 98 -19.83 14.90 -11.45
C ALA A 98 -19.90 13.38 -11.19
N ALA A 99 -18.94 12.82 -10.43
CA ALA A 99 -18.96 11.41 -10.05
C ALA A 99 -20.09 11.04 -9.09
N ILE A 100 -20.35 11.89 -8.09
CA ILE A 100 -21.48 11.70 -7.16
C ILE A 100 -22.81 11.70 -7.91
N ALA A 101 -22.98 12.60 -8.90
CA ALA A 101 -24.21 12.69 -9.69
C ALA A 101 -24.51 11.43 -10.52
N ILE A 102 -23.51 10.59 -10.78
CA ILE A 102 -23.65 9.34 -11.53
C ILE A 102 -23.37 8.09 -10.66
N GLU A 103 -23.36 8.25 -9.34
CA GLU A 103 -23.12 7.18 -8.35
C GLU A 103 -21.79 6.44 -8.53
N LEU A 104 -20.78 7.12 -9.07
CA LEU A 104 -19.45 6.54 -9.27
C LEU A 104 -18.57 6.80 -8.03
N PRO A 105 -17.99 5.75 -7.42
CA PRO A 105 -17.13 5.93 -6.25
C PRO A 105 -15.95 6.85 -6.54
N VAL A 106 -15.65 7.73 -5.58
CA VAL A 106 -14.49 8.61 -5.61
C VAL A 106 -13.44 8.10 -4.63
N LEU A 107 -12.30 7.69 -5.17
CA LEU A 107 -11.14 7.29 -4.39
C LEU A 107 -10.29 8.51 -4.02
N PRO A 108 -9.58 8.45 -2.89
CA PRO A 108 -8.62 9.48 -2.51
C PRO A 108 -7.57 9.72 -3.63
N PRO A 109 -7.15 10.98 -3.87
CA PRO A 109 -6.13 11.30 -4.86
C PRO A 109 -4.82 10.56 -4.61
N SER A 110 -3.98 10.40 -5.62
CA SER A 110 -2.76 9.61 -5.53
C SER A 110 -1.87 10.15 -4.41
N GLY A 111 -1.52 9.29 -3.46
CA GLY A 111 -0.73 9.69 -2.28
C GLY A 111 -1.55 10.16 -1.07
N ALA A 112 -2.89 10.25 -1.18
CA ALA A 112 -3.75 10.32 -0.01
C ALA A 112 -3.71 8.96 0.70
N ARG A 113 -2.90 8.87 1.75
CA ARG A 113 -2.78 7.70 2.63
C ARG A 113 -4.16 7.12 2.91
N GLU A 114 -4.32 5.80 2.71
CA GLU A 114 -5.44 5.03 3.21
C GLU A 114 -5.67 5.40 4.68
N ARG A 115 -6.74 6.15 4.93
CA ARG A 115 -7.26 6.31 6.28
C ARG A 115 -8.02 5.03 6.55
N ALA A 116 -7.52 4.24 7.49
CA ALA A 116 -8.34 3.24 8.14
C ALA A 116 -9.60 3.94 8.64
N LEU A 117 -10.76 3.44 8.23
CA LEU A 117 -12.05 3.90 8.73
C LEU A 117 -12.21 3.32 10.13
N ASP A 118 -11.87 4.11 11.16
CA ASP A 118 -12.30 3.84 12.52
C ASP A 118 -13.73 4.36 12.70
N PRO A 119 -14.68 3.56 13.21
CA PRO A 119 -16.05 4.02 13.44
C PRO A 119 -16.17 4.65 14.83
N VAL A 120 -16.41 5.97 14.93
CA VAL A 120 -17.18 6.52 16.05
C VAL A 120 -17.76 7.91 15.77
N GLU A 121 -18.97 8.08 16.28
CA GLU A 121 -19.87 9.24 16.31
C GLU A 121 -19.24 10.53 16.85
N GLY A 122 -19.85 11.67 16.49
CA GLY A 122 -19.88 12.86 17.36
C GLY A 122 -19.15 14.11 16.87
N GLU A 123 -19.88 14.90 16.07
CA GLU A 123 -19.92 16.37 16.00
C GLU A 123 -18.65 17.29 16.03
N ILE A 124 -18.47 17.96 14.88
CA ILE A 124 -18.21 19.40 14.65
C ILE A 124 -17.05 20.09 15.40
N LYS A 125 -15.99 20.46 14.66
CA LYS A 125 -15.68 21.88 14.32
C LYS A 125 -14.52 22.01 13.33
N LYS A 126 -14.84 22.71 12.24
CA LYS A 126 -14.00 23.12 11.12
C LYS A 126 -12.93 24.10 11.61
N LYS A 127 -11.65 23.76 11.45
CA LYS A 127 -10.58 24.76 11.36
C LYS A 127 -9.63 24.37 10.24
N THR A 128 -9.62 25.22 9.22
CA THR A 128 -8.74 25.18 8.07
C THR A 128 -7.31 25.45 8.55
N GLU A 129 -6.43 24.46 8.48
CA GLU A 129 -5.00 24.66 8.64
C GLU A 129 -4.27 24.17 7.38
N LYS A 130 -3.27 24.97 6.99
CA LYS A 130 -2.39 24.80 5.83
C LYS A 130 -1.85 23.36 5.75
N PRO A 131 -1.53 22.85 4.54
CA PRO A 131 -0.98 21.52 4.37
C PRO A 131 0.25 21.33 5.29
N PRO A 132 0.27 20.27 6.11
CA PRO A 132 1.44 20.00 6.92
C PRO A 132 2.58 19.67 5.95
N GLU A 133 3.63 20.46 6.05
CA GLU A 133 4.98 20.08 5.66
C GLU A 133 5.22 18.60 6.04
N PRO A 134 5.92 17.79 5.20
CA PRO A 134 6.07 16.36 5.46
C PRO A 134 6.47 16.16 6.91
N THR A 135 5.53 15.66 7.70
CA THR A 135 5.80 15.32 9.09
C THR A 135 6.66 14.09 9.01
N ILE A 136 7.97 14.32 8.95
CA ILE A 136 8.98 13.32 9.24
C ILE A 136 8.65 12.90 10.66
N LYS A 137 7.91 11.80 10.80
CA LYS A 137 7.68 11.22 12.11
C LYS A 137 9.06 10.85 12.65
N PRO A 138 9.38 11.26 13.89
CA PRO A 138 10.68 10.98 14.45
C PRO A 138 10.93 9.46 14.44
N THR A 139 12.11 9.07 13.98
CA THR A 139 12.57 7.69 14.01
C THR A 139 12.39 7.12 15.41
N LYS A 140 11.78 5.94 15.51
CA LYS A 140 11.60 5.27 16.80
C LYS A 140 12.92 4.62 17.18
N ILE A 141 13.50 5.05 18.30
CA ILE A 141 14.77 4.52 18.80
C ILE A 141 14.51 3.65 20.03
N ILE A 142 15.01 2.42 20.00
CA ILE A 142 14.96 1.48 21.10
C ILE A 142 16.39 1.23 21.59
N THR A 143 16.64 1.58 22.85
CA THR A 143 17.94 1.40 23.53
C THR A 143 17.92 0.26 24.55
N SER A 144 16.76 -0.37 24.78
CA SER A 144 16.61 -1.52 25.66
C SER A 144 16.56 -2.84 24.87
N PRO A 145 17.04 -3.96 25.44
CA PRO A 145 16.98 -5.25 24.77
C PRO A 145 15.55 -5.67 24.44
N VAL A 146 15.31 -6.11 23.20
CA VAL A 146 14.02 -6.61 22.75
C VAL A 146 13.97 -8.11 22.99
N ARG A 147 13.10 -8.54 23.89
CA ARG A 147 13.00 -9.93 24.36
C ARG A 147 12.01 -10.74 23.52
N GLY A 148 12.14 -12.06 23.55
CA GLY A 148 11.21 -12.96 22.87
C GLY A 148 9.76 -12.73 23.31
N GLY A 149 8.84 -12.74 22.35
CA GLY A 149 7.43 -12.42 22.56
C GLY A 149 7.10 -10.93 22.55
N GLN A 150 8.09 -10.04 22.51
CA GLN A 150 7.85 -8.61 22.36
C GLN A 150 7.71 -8.22 20.89
N GLN A 151 6.77 -7.32 20.62
CA GLN A 151 6.56 -6.72 19.32
C GLN A 151 6.79 -5.22 19.39
N ILE A 152 7.72 -4.72 18.59
CA ILE A 152 8.04 -3.29 18.48
C ILE A 152 7.62 -2.80 17.11
N TYR A 153 6.69 -1.86 17.09
CA TYR A 153 6.22 -1.23 15.86
C TYR A 153 6.62 0.25 15.78
N ALA A 154 7.27 0.65 14.69
CA ALA A 154 7.54 2.03 14.31
C ALA A 154 6.56 2.49 13.22
N GLN A 155 5.48 3.14 13.65
CA GLN A 155 4.42 3.58 12.76
C GLN A 155 4.81 4.87 12.00
N GLY A 156 4.81 4.79 10.68
CA GLY A 156 5.06 5.89 9.76
C GLY A 156 6.49 6.41 9.72
N GLY A 157 7.47 5.59 10.10
CA GLY A 157 8.88 5.93 10.05
C GLY A 157 9.80 4.73 10.25
N ASP A 158 11.08 5.04 10.42
CA ASP A 158 12.14 4.07 10.61
C ASP A 158 12.21 3.59 12.06
N LEU A 159 12.73 2.38 12.26
CA LEU A 159 13.02 1.79 13.56
C LEU A 159 14.53 1.62 13.72
N VAL A 160 15.08 2.18 14.78
CA VAL A 160 16.48 1.99 15.16
C VAL A 160 16.54 1.26 16.49
N VAL A 161 17.30 0.18 16.54
CA VAL A 161 17.52 -0.63 17.74
C VAL A 161 19.01 -0.67 18.04
N ILE A 162 19.39 -0.19 19.21
CA ILE A 162 20.79 -0.10 19.69
C ILE A 162 21.02 -1.13 20.81
N ALA A 163 20.26 -2.22 20.79
CA ALA A 163 20.28 -3.25 21.83
C ALA A 163 19.89 -4.62 21.26
N PRO A 164 20.38 -5.73 21.85
CA PRO A 164 20.17 -7.07 21.30
C PRO A 164 18.70 -7.40 21.08
N VAL A 165 18.41 -8.06 19.94
CA VAL A 165 17.08 -8.55 19.59
C VAL A 165 17.08 -10.06 19.73
N SER A 166 16.28 -10.56 20.67
CA SER A 166 16.25 -11.97 21.04
C SER A 166 15.43 -12.81 20.04
N PRO A 167 15.62 -14.14 20.01
CA PRO A 167 14.69 -15.05 19.33
C PRO A 167 13.25 -14.81 19.77
N GLY A 168 12.29 -14.96 18.85
CA GLY A 168 10.88 -14.70 19.08
C GLY A 168 10.47 -13.23 19.24
N ALA A 169 11.40 -12.27 19.20
CA ALA A 169 11.09 -10.84 19.17
C ALA A 169 10.68 -10.41 17.76
N GLU A 170 9.81 -9.42 17.64
CA GLU A 170 9.36 -8.86 16.37
C GLU A 170 9.63 -7.37 16.26
N LEU A 171 10.27 -6.98 15.17
CA LEU A 171 10.49 -5.59 14.78
C LEU A 171 9.69 -5.30 13.53
N LEU A 172 8.81 -4.30 13.60
CA LEU A 172 7.97 -3.85 12.50
C LEU A 172 8.22 -2.37 12.25
N ALA A 173 8.40 -2.00 10.98
CA ALA A 173 8.52 -0.60 10.58
C ALA A 173 7.82 -0.35 9.25
N ASP A 174 7.18 0.82 9.14
CA ASP A 174 6.66 1.31 7.86
C ASP A 174 7.80 1.72 6.92
N GLY A 175 8.95 2.13 7.47
CA GLY A 175 10.17 2.46 6.74
C GLY A 175 11.28 1.44 6.95
N ASN A 176 12.50 1.92 7.16
CA ASN A 176 13.70 1.12 7.36
C ASN A 176 13.79 0.54 8.78
N ILE A 177 14.54 -0.55 8.92
CA ILE A 177 14.93 -1.10 10.23
C ILE A 177 16.46 -1.07 10.32
N HIS A 178 16.99 -0.53 11.41
CA HIS A 178 18.41 -0.53 11.73
C HIS A 178 18.62 -1.25 13.06
N VAL A 179 19.44 -2.29 13.07
CA VAL A 179 19.81 -3.05 14.26
C VAL A 179 21.31 -3.02 14.43
N TYR A 180 21.78 -2.21 15.38
CA TYR A 180 23.20 -2.02 15.70
C TYR A 180 23.69 -3.02 16.77
N SER A 181 23.18 -4.25 16.70
CA SER A 181 23.44 -5.32 17.66
C SER A 181 23.10 -6.68 17.04
N PRO A 182 23.30 -7.82 17.74
CA PRO A 182 22.83 -9.11 17.24
C PRO A 182 21.32 -9.11 16.99
N MET A 183 20.93 -9.45 15.76
CA MET A 183 19.53 -9.58 15.34
C MET A 183 19.18 -11.07 15.27
N ARG A 184 18.41 -11.59 16.25
CA ARG A 184 17.96 -13.01 16.28
C ARG A 184 16.46 -13.21 16.10
N GLY A 185 15.67 -12.15 16.26
CA GLY A 185 14.22 -12.18 16.09
C GLY A 185 13.79 -12.06 14.62
N ARG A 186 12.61 -11.49 14.40
CA ARG A 186 12.01 -11.21 13.09
C ARG A 186 12.07 -9.71 12.78
N ALA A 187 12.50 -9.33 11.58
CA ALA A 187 12.47 -7.94 11.11
C ALA A 187 11.58 -7.81 9.87
N LEU A 188 10.55 -6.97 9.95
CA LEU A 188 9.60 -6.68 8.89
C LEU A 188 9.64 -5.18 8.60
N ALA A 189 10.33 -4.81 7.53
CA ALA A 189 10.45 -3.43 7.06
C ALA A 189 9.50 -3.16 5.90
N GLY A 190 9.14 -1.89 5.70
CA GLY A 190 8.23 -1.51 4.62
C GLY A 190 6.87 -2.20 4.71
N ILE A 191 6.34 -2.47 5.93
CA ILE A 191 5.14 -3.31 6.09
C ILE A 191 3.88 -2.74 5.43
N LYS A 192 3.90 -1.45 5.07
CA LYS A 192 2.87 -0.76 4.26
C LYS A 192 3.14 -0.80 2.76
N GLY A 193 3.96 -1.74 2.30
CA GLY A 193 4.29 -1.91 0.88
C GLY A 193 5.42 -1.00 0.39
N ASP A 194 6.26 -0.45 1.28
CA ASP A 194 7.44 0.30 0.85
C ASP A 194 8.53 -0.66 0.37
N THR A 195 8.58 -0.88 -0.94
CA THR A 195 9.58 -1.73 -1.59
C THR A 195 10.99 -1.12 -1.57
N LYS A 196 11.13 0.17 -1.22
CA LYS A 196 12.42 0.85 -1.10
C LYS A 196 12.99 0.78 0.33
N ALA A 197 12.22 0.27 1.29
CA ALA A 197 12.68 0.06 2.65
C ALA A 197 13.88 -0.91 2.68
N ARG A 198 14.73 -0.74 3.68
CA ARG A 198 15.93 -1.54 3.88
C ARG A 198 15.99 -2.03 5.32
N ILE A 199 16.62 -3.20 5.50
CA ILE A 199 16.98 -3.71 6.82
C ILE A 199 18.49 -3.69 6.93
N PHE A 200 19.01 -3.07 7.98
CA PHE A 200 20.43 -3.02 8.29
C PHE A 200 20.67 -3.76 9.60
N CYS A 201 21.58 -4.72 9.60
CA CYS A 201 21.93 -5.49 10.78
C CYS A 201 23.45 -5.55 10.91
N GLN A 202 23.99 -5.32 12.12
CA GLN A 202 25.42 -5.56 12.37
C GLN A 202 25.78 -7.05 12.41
N GLN A 203 24.84 -7.91 12.81
CA GLN A 203 24.99 -9.36 12.76
C GLN A 203 23.65 -9.97 12.34
N LEU A 204 23.58 -10.47 11.10
CA LEU A 204 22.39 -11.14 10.57
C LEU A 204 22.30 -12.57 11.11
N THR A 205 21.52 -12.78 12.17
CA THR A 205 21.20 -14.10 12.72
C THR A 205 19.69 -14.29 12.90
N ALA A 206 18.90 -13.61 12.07
CA ALA A 206 17.45 -13.46 12.23
C ALA A 206 16.68 -14.75 11.96
N GLU A 207 15.52 -14.88 12.60
CA GLU A 207 14.52 -15.91 12.29
C GLU A 207 13.84 -15.65 10.94
N LEU A 208 13.61 -14.37 10.63
CA LEU A 208 12.95 -13.92 9.40
C LEU A 208 13.34 -12.47 9.11
N VAL A 209 13.56 -12.17 7.83
CA VAL A 209 13.62 -10.80 7.31
C VAL A 209 12.59 -10.61 6.22
N SER A 210 11.89 -9.47 6.21
CA SER A 210 10.90 -9.14 5.18
C SER A 210 10.95 -7.67 4.79
N ILE A 211 10.77 -7.41 3.50
CA ILE A 211 10.59 -6.07 2.93
C ILE A 211 9.35 -6.10 2.05
N ALA A 212 8.37 -5.26 2.35
CA ALA A 212 7.13 -5.12 1.58
C ALA A 212 6.40 -6.46 1.29
N GLY A 213 6.42 -7.39 2.26
CA GLY A 213 5.75 -8.69 2.14
C GLY A 213 6.59 -9.80 1.51
N GLN A 214 7.70 -9.49 0.85
CA GLN A 214 8.68 -10.52 0.44
C GLN A 214 9.54 -10.88 1.64
N TYR A 215 9.81 -12.17 1.86
CA TYR A 215 10.51 -12.63 3.06
C TYR A 215 11.52 -13.74 2.77
N LYS A 216 12.52 -13.83 3.66
CA LYS A 216 13.45 -14.96 3.78
C LYS A 216 13.42 -15.47 5.21
N VAL A 217 13.23 -16.78 5.37
CA VAL A 217 13.22 -17.46 6.67
C VAL A 217 14.65 -17.88 7.06
N SER A 218 14.84 -18.22 8.33
CA SER A 218 16.14 -18.60 8.88
C SER A 218 16.87 -19.71 8.11
N GLU A 219 16.14 -20.65 7.52
CA GLU A 219 16.71 -21.75 6.74
C GLU A 219 17.41 -21.25 5.47
N ASP A 220 16.84 -20.24 4.81
CA ASP A 220 17.45 -19.59 3.64
C ASP A 220 18.59 -18.67 4.06
N LEU A 221 18.40 -17.91 5.14
CA LEU A 221 19.39 -16.96 5.63
C LEU A 221 20.67 -17.65 6.11
N ARG A 222 20.55 -18.83 6.74
CA ARG A 222 21.72 -19.63 7.19
C ARG A 222 22.56 -20.19 6.05
N ARG A 223 21.97 -20.32 4.84
CA ARG A 223 22.69 -20.76 3.64
C ARG A 223 23.43 -19.61 2.95
N ASP A 224 23.11 -18.36 3.30
CA ASP A 224 23.77 -17.19 2.75
C ASP A 224 25.18 -17.03 3.36
N PRO A 225 26.22 -16.76 2.54
CA PRO A 225 27.59 -16.59 3.02
C PRO A 225 27.77 -15.40 3.99
N LEU A 226 26.81 -14.47 4.05
CA LEU A 226 26.82 -13.32 4.95
C LEU A 226 26.11 -13.58 6.28
N TRP A 227 25.75 -14.83 6.60
CA TRP A 227 25.21 -15.20 7.91
C TRP A 227 26.15 -14.77 9.05
N GLY A 228 25.61 -14.10 10.06
CA GLY A 228 26.35 -13.55 11.20
C GLY A 228 27.16 -12.29 10.91
N ALA A 229 27.24 -11.85 9.65
CA ALA A 229 27.96 -10.64 9.26
C ALA A 229 27.08 -9.38 9.32
N GLY A 230 27.73 -8.22 9.17
CA GLY A 230 27.07 -6.94 8.97
C GLY A 230 26.52 -6.84 7.54
N VAL A 231 25.22 -6.61 7.40
CA VAL A 231 24.53 -6.64 6.11
C VAL A 231 23.49 -5.54 5.97
N GLN A 232 23.22 -5.22 4.71
CA GLN A 232 22.02 -4.55 4.26
C GLN A 232 21.17 -5.55 3.46
N VAL A 233 19.89 -5.63 3.79
CA VAL A 233 18.88 -6.31 2.99
C VAL A 233 18.09 -5.27 2.20
N ASN A 234 17.93 -5.50 0.90
CA ASN A 234 17.10 -4.68 0.03
C ASN A 234 16.22 -5.56 -0.87
N LEU A 235 15.20 -4.96 -1.47
CA LEU A 235 14.33 -5.62 -2.44
C LEU A 235 14.67 -5.12 -3.85
N SER A 236 14.89 -6.05 -4.78
CA SER A 236 15.04 -5.74 -6.22
C SER A 236 14.07 -6.61 -7.01
N GLY A 237 13.04 -6.01 -7.60
CA GLY A 237 11.90 -6.75 -8.10
C GLY A 237 11.21 -7.47 -6.95
N ASP A 238 11.06 -8.79 -7.04
CA ASP A 238 10.44 -9.63 -6.01
C ASP A 238 11.45 -10.44 -5.20
N VAL A 239 12.76 -10.16 -5.32
CA VAL A 239 13.82 -10.94 -4.67
C VAL A 239 14.55 -10.10 -3.62
N LEU A 240 14.69 -10.65 -2.41
CA LEU A 240 15.49 -10.07 -1.34
C LEU A 240 16.98 -10.32 -1.57
N ASN A 241 17.74 -9.23 -1.75
CA ASN A 241 19.18 -9.25 -1.84
C ASN A 241 19.81 -8.93 -0.49
N ILE A 242 20.86 -9.67 -0.15
CA ILE A 242 21.66 -9.48 1.05
C ILE A 242 23.04 -9.04 0.58
N ILE A 243 23.44 -7.83 0.96
CA ILE A 243 24.75 -7.26 0.63
C ILE A 243 25.50 -6.95 1.91
N ARG A 244 26.83 -7.06 1.87
CA ARG A 244 27.69 -6.75 3.00
C ARG A 244 27.72 -5.22 3.23
N LEU A 245 27.69 -4.82 4.50
CA LEU A 245 27.97 -3.43 4.93
C LEU A 245 29.47 -3.12 4.97
#